data_AF-A0A1I8BM50-F1
#
_entry.id   AF-A0A1I8BM50-F1
#
_cell.length_a   1.000
_cell.length_b   1.000
_cell.length_c   1.000
_cell.angle_alpha   90.00
_cell.angle_beta   90.00
_cell.angle_gamma   90.00
#
_symmetry.space_group_name_H-M   'P 1'
#
loop_
_entity.id
_entity.type
_entity.pdbx_description
1 polymer ?
#
loop_
_entity_poly.entity_id
_entity_poly.type
_entity_poly.pdbx_seq_one_letter_code
_entity_poly.pdbx_strand_id
1 'polypeptide(L)'
;MHFHQPYLIALFIYQLSFLADFVVGEGPAKNATGQVSCYVCNSDNEGQKDCESSDLDKLKPFLKNCPKLPDGPLVGTPPNSCRKVLQQVEVGKAQINNVVRECGYTGKEQVDGKRRAGNSGINLKIYQCFNEDNKNPCNSALINNMNTILALLLFALAIVSRY
;
A
#
# COMPACT_ATOMS: atom_id res chain seq x y z
N MET A 1 -12.25 -17.76 -59.81
CA MET A 1 -12.93 -16.88 -58.82
C MET A 1 -12.53 -17.40 -57.44
N HIS A 2 -11.43 -16.92 -56.85
CA HIS A 2 -11.36 -15.76 -55.93
C HIS A 2 -12.44 -15.84 -54.83
N PHE A 3 -12.19 -15.69 -53.52
CA PHE A 3 -11.00 -15.42 -52.71
C PHE A 3 -11.45 -15.44 -51.21
N HIS A 4 -10.55 -15.82 -50.28
CA HIS A 4 -10.53 -15.53 -48.82
C HIS A 4 -11.74 -15.93 -47.92
N GLN A 5 -11.57 -16.59 -46.77
CA GLN A 5 -10.83 -16.07 -45.59
C GLN A 5 -10.19 -17.19 -44.73
N PRO A 6 -8.85 -17.33 -44.73
CA PRO A 6 -8.11 -18.08 -43.71
C PRO A 6 -7.72 -17.24 -42.47
N TYR A 7 -8.15 -15.97 -42.38
CA TYR A 7 -7.65 -15.02 -41.37
C TYR A 7 -8.19 -15.21 -39.95
N LEU A 8 -9.31 -15.90 -39.75
CA LEU A 8 -9.95 -16.01 -38.44
C LEU A 8 -9.29 -17.01 -37.49
N ILE A 9 -8.60 -18.04 -38.02
CA ILE A 9 -7.94 -19.06 -37.18
C ILE A 9 -6.51 -18.63 -36.81
N ALA A 10 -5.84 -17.84 -37.67
CA ALA A 10 -4.49 -17.33 -37.38
C ALA A 10 -4.46 -16.27 -36.27
N LEU A 11 -5.56 -15.54 -36.05
CA LEU A 11 -5.67 -14.53 -34.99
C LEU A 11 -5.79 -15.14 -33.58
N PHE A 12 -6.33 -16.36 -33.44
CA PHE A 12 -6.48 -17.01 -32.14
C PHE A 12 -5.18 -17.60 -31.60
N ILE A 13 -4.25 -18.01 -32.50
CA ILE A 13 -2.97 -18.61 -32.09
C ILE A 13 -1.94 -17.52 -31.76
N TYR A 14 -1.98 -16.36 -32.42
CA TYR A 14 -1.06 -15.25 -32.12
C TYR A 14 -1.35 -14.51 -30.81
N GLN A 15 -2.54 -14.65 -30.21
CA GLN A 15 -2.84 -14.05 -28.90
C GLN A 15 -2.40 -14.92 -27.70
N LEU A 16 -2.08 -16.20 -27.90
CA LEU A 16 -1.68 -17.09 -26.81
C LEU A 16 -0.17 -17.06 -26.49
N SER A 17 0.65 -16.40 -27.32
CA SER A 17 2.11 -16.34 -27.14
C SER A 17 2.61 -15.06 -26.46
N PHE A 18 1.74 -14.13 -26.04
CA PHE A 18 2.14 -12.84 -25.42
C PHE A 18 1.77 -12.68 -23.93
N LEU A 19 1.33 -13.74 -23.25
CA LEU A 19 1.07 -13.73 -21.80
C LEU A 19 2.06 -14.60 -21.02
N ALA A 20 3.30 -14.72 -21.52
CA ALA A 20 4.44 -15.23 -20.75
C ALA A 20 5.48 -14.13 -20.47
N ASP A 21 5.13 -12.85 -20.67
CA ASP A 21 5.91 -11.74 -20.16
C ASP A 21 5.69 -11.64 -18.64
N PHE A 22 6.54 -12.39 -17.92
CA PHE A 22 7.32 -11.83 -16.84
C PHE A 22 6.53 -10.87 -15.92
N VAL A 23 5.71 -11.44 -15.04
CA VAL A 23 5.39 -10.76 -13.78
C VAL A 23 6.68 -10.71 -12.97
N VAL A 24 7.54 -9.73 -13.27
CA VAL A 24 8.36 -9.14 -12.23
C VAL A 24 7.36 -8.48 -11.31
N GLY A 25 7.02 -9.19 -10.24
CA GLY A 25 6.65 -8.48 -9.03
C GLY A 25 7.85 -7.60 -8.71
N GLU A 26 7.77 -6.32 -9.08
CA GLU A 26 8.75 -5.32 -8.68
C GLU A 26 8.80 -5.39 -7.16
N GLY A 27 9.87 -6.01 -6.66
CA GLY A 27 10.14 -6.04 -5.24
C GLY A 27 10.24 -4.60 -4.73
N PRO A 28 10.09 -4.38 -3.42
CA PRO A 28 10.18 -3.04 -2.87
C PRO A 28 11.49 -2.38 -3.31
N ALA A 29 11.42 -1.11 -3.69
CA ALA A 29 12.58 -0.32 -3.97
C ALA A 29 13.56 -0.43 -2.80
N LYS A 30 14.82 -0.69 -3.12
CA LYS A 30 15.93 -0.81 -2.16
C LYS A 30 16.85 0.39 -2.32
N ASN A 31 17.37 0.91 -1.22
CA ASN A 31 18.34 2.01 -1.26
C ASN A 31 19.67 1.50 -1.86
N ALA A 32 20.66 2.37 -2.02
CA ALA A 32 21.97 1.98 -2.58
C ALA A 32 22.68 0.83 -1.83
N THR A 33 22.29 0.56 -0.57
CA THR A 33 22.77 -0.55 0.25
C THR A 33 21.91 -1.82 0.18
N GLY A 34 20.88 -1.84 -0.69
CA GLY A 34 19.96 -2.97 -0.82
C GLY A 34 18.85 -3.00 0.24
N GLN A 35 18.65 -1.90 0.98
CA GLN A 35 17.81 -1.85 2.18
C GLN A 35 16.55 -1.01 1.97
N VAL A 36 15.40 -1.48 2.46
CA VAL A 36 14.12 -0.75 2.38
C VAL A 36 14.13 0.40 3.38
N SER A 37 13.62 1.57 2.98
CA SER A 37 13.46 2.74 3.87
C SER A 37 11.98 3.04 4.07
N CYS A 38 11.56 3.31 5.30
CA CYS A 38 10.17 3.63 5.63
C CYS A 38 10.11 4.81 6.59
N TYR A 39 8.95 5.48 6.67
CA TYR A 39 8.67 6.32 7.83
C TYR A 39 8.45 5.42 9.05
N VAL A 40 9.17 5.67 10.14
CA VAL A 40 9.11 4.90 11.38
C VAL A 40 8.85 5.82 12.57
N CYS A 41 7.61 5.82 13.06
CA CYS A 41 7.13 6.71 14.12
C CYS A 41 5.85 6.18 14.78
N ASN A 42 5.50 6.74 15.94
CA ASN A 42 4.26 6.49 16.67
C ASN A 42 3.71 7.83 17.18
N SER A 43 2.48 8.18 16.82
CA SER A 43 1.91 9.49 17.18
C SER A 43 1.64 9.69 18.66
N ASP A 44 1.57 8.60 19.43
CA ASP A 44 1.40 8.62 20.87
C ASP A 44 2.72 8.90 21.63
N ASN A 45 3.87 8.79 20.95
CA ASN A 45 5.16 9.10 21.55
C ASN A 45 5.37 10.62 21.65
N GLU A 46 6.01 11.05 22.73
CA GLU A 46 6.38 12.46 22.94
C GLU A 46 7.24 12.97 21.77
N GLY A 47 6.88 14.15 21.24
CA GLY A 47 7.57 14.78 20.11
C GLY A 47 7.32 14.13 18.75
N GLN A 48 6.43 13.13 18.63
CA GLN A 48 6.14 12.43 17.36
C GLN A 48 4.72 12.65 16.83
N LYS A 49 4.02 13.70 17.29
CA LYS A 49 2.65 14.01 16.84
C LYS A 49 2.53 14.17 15.32
N ASP A 50 3.57 14.65 14.66
CA ASP A 50 3.60 14.78 13.19
C ASP A 50 3.54 13.44 12.45
N CYS A 51 3.68 12.30 13.14
CA CYS A 51 3.47 10.96 12.57
C CYS A 51 2.05 10.76 12.00
N GLU A 52 1.05 11.46 12.55
CA GLU A 52 -0.33 11.45 12.06
C GLU A 52 -0.48 12.17 10.72
N SER A 53 0.39 13.15 10.48
CA SER A 53 0.40 13.90 9.23
C SER A 53 0.77 12.99 8.06
N SER A 54 0.24 13.30 6.88
CA SER A 54 0.68 12.68 5.62
C SER A 54 1.50 13.65 4.76
N ASP A 55 1.84 14.80 5.32
CA ASP A 55 2.77 15.77 4.75
C ASP A 55 4.20 15.23 4.80
N LEU A 56 4.86 15.18 3.65
CA LEU A 56 6.20 14.64 3.50
C LEU A 56 7.24 15.43 4.29
N ASP A 57 7.08 16.76 4.39
CA ASP A 57 8.05 17.60 5.11
C ASP A 57 8.02 17.32 6.61
N LYS A 58 6.82 17.07 7.15
CA LYS A 58 6.61 16.67 8.54
C LYS A 58 7.05 15.25 8.83
N LEU A 59 6.97 14.37 7.83
CA LEU A 59 7.37 12.97 7.97
C LEU A 59 8.86 12.74 7.76
N LYS A 60 9.56 13.65 7.07
CA LYS A 60 10.98 13.57 6.77
C LYS A 60 11.88 13.20 7.96
N PRO A 61 11.68 13.73 9.20
CA PRO A 61 12.47 13.33 10.36
C PRO A 61 12.31 11.86 10.78
N PHE A 62 11.22 11.22 10.34
CA PHE A 62 10.92 9.82 10.65
C PHE A 62 11.39 8.84 9.57
N LEU A 63 12.01 9.32 8.49
CA LEU A 63 12.55 8.46 7.45
C LEU A 63 13.75 7.66 7.99
N LYS A 64 13.63 6.33 8.02
CA LYS A 64 14.67 5.44 8.53
C LYS A 64 14.88 4.23 7.61
N ASN A 65 16.13 3.78 7.53
CA ASN A 65 16.45 2.48 6.95
C ASN A 65 15.90 1.37 7.84
N CYS A 66 15.21 0.41 7.25
CA CYS A 66 14.67 -0.72 7.98
C CYS A 66 15.76 -1.75 8.26
N PRO A 67 16.07 -2.05 9.53
CA PRO A 67 16.99 -3.13 9.87
C PRO A 67 16.35 -4.50 9.55
N LYS A 68 17.14 -5.58 9.62
CA LYS A 68 16.57 -6.92 9.73
C LYS A 68 15.79 -7.04 11.04
N LEU A 69 14.78 -7.92 11.08
CA LEU A 69 13.96 -8.08 12.28
C LEU A 69 14.87 -8.46 13.48
N PRO A 70 14.87 -7.67 14.57
CA PRO A 70 15.85 -7.83 15.64
C PRO A 70 15.53 -8.97 16.60
N ASP A 71 14.25 -9.37 16.69
CA ASP A 71 13.78 -10.36 17.68
C ASP A 71 12.52 -11.09 17.20
N GLY A 72 12.15 -12.16 17.89
CA GLY A 72 10.96 -12.97 17.68
C GLY A 72 11.14 -14.12 16.68
N PRO A 73 10.03 -14.80 16.31
CA PRO A 73 10.07 -16.02 15.50
C PRO A 73 10.64 -15.86 14.08
N LEU A 74 10.76 -14.62 13.61
CA LEU A 74 11.24 -14.27 12.26
C LEU A 74 12.53 -13.45 12.33
N VAL A 75 13.31 -13.57 13.41
CA VAL A 75 14.57 -12.84 13.60
C VAL A 75 15.50 -12.99 12.39
N GLY A 76 16.20 -11.91 12.03
CA GLY A 76 17.08 -11.86 10.86
C GLY A 76 16.39 -11.72 9.51
N THR A 77 15.05 -11.78 9.45
CA THR A 77 14.29 -11.56 8.21
C THR A 77 14.50 -10.14 7.69
N PRO A 78 14.86 -9.95 6.41
CA PRO A 78 14.98 -8.62 5.84
C PRO A 78 13.61 -7.96 5.67
N PRO A 79 13.54 -6.63 5.80
CA PRO A 79 12.31 -5.89 5.53
C PRO A 79 11.96 -5.99 4.05
N ASN A 80 10.67 -6.12 3.76
CA ASN A 80 10.16 -6.29 2.40
C ASN A 80 9.04 -5.29 2.05
N SER A 81 8.57 -4.49 2.98
CA SER A 81 7.45 -3.56 2.77
C SER A 81 7.48 -2.45 3.82
N CYS A 82 6.64 -1.44 3.64
CA CYS A 82 6.33 -0.47 4.69
C CYS A 82 4.89 -0.65 5.16
N ARG A 83 4.62 -0.28 6.40
CA ARG A 83 3.29 -0.34 6.99
C ARG A 83 2.86 0.98 7.61
N LYS A 84 1.55 1.19 7.61
CA LYS A 84 0.86 2.22 8.38
C LYS A 84 -0.26 1.53 9.15
N VAL A 85 -0.28 1.70 10.46
CA VAL A 85 -1.27 1.12 11.36
C VAL A 85 -2.07 2.27 11.96
N LEU A 86 -3.38 2.19 11.81
CA LEU A 86 -4.32 3.13 12.41
C LEU A 86 -5.06 2.38 13.50
N GLN A 87 -4.88 2.85 14.73
CA GLN A 87 -5.60 2.34 15.87
C GLN A 87 -6.55 3.42 16.35
N GLN A 88 -7.83 3.10 16.38
CA GLN A 88 -8.85 3.93 17.00
C GLN A 88 -9.41 3.18 18.20
N VAL A 89 -9.30 3.79 19.38
CA VAL A 89 -9.81 3.23 20.64
C VAL A 89 -10.94 4.12 21.13
N GLU A 90 -12.09 3.52 21.40
CA GLU A 90 -13.22 4.21 22.03
C GLU A 90 -13.11 4.05 23.55
N VAL A 91 -12.89 5.15 24.25
CA VAL A 91 -12.82 5.18 25.72
C VAL A 91 -13.93 6.10 26.23
N GLY A 92 -15.06 5.51 26.63
CA GLY A 92 -16.25 6.26 27.04
C GLY A 92 -16.85 7.04 25.87
N LYS A 93 -16.80 8.39 25.94
CA LYS A 93 -17.23 9.29 24.86
C LYS A 93 -16.08 9.82 23.99
N ALA A 94 -14.83 9.51 24.35
CA ALA A 94 -13.66 9.99 23.63
C ALA A 94 -13.16 8.96 22.61
N GLN A 95 -12.67 9.45 21.49
CA GLN A 95 -11.96 8.63 20.49
C GLN A 95 -10.48 8.98 20.52
N ILE A 96 -9.65 8.00 20.79
CA ILE A 96 -8.19 8.14 20.73
C ILE A 96 -7.74 7.51 19.42
N ASN A 97 -7.09 8.33 18.58
CA ASN A 97 -6.48 7.88 17.33
C ASN A 97 -4.97 7.80 17.53
N ASN A 98 -4.39 6.66 17.15
CA ASN A 98 -2.95 6.48 17.11
C ASN A 98 -2.56 6.03 15.70
N VAL A 99 -1.53 6.68 15.16
CA VAL A 99 -0.90 6.33 13.89
C VAL A 99 0.50 5.81 14.16
N VAL A 100 0.75 4.55 13.78
CA VAL A 100 2.08 3.96 13.79
C VAL A 100 2.52 3.71 12.36
N ARG A 101 3.71 4.16 12.01
CA ARG A 101 4.36 3.86 10.73
C ARG A 101 5.57 2.98 11.03
N GLU A 102 5.71 1.87 10.33
CA GLU A 102 6.73 0.86 10.65
C GLU A 102 7.21 0.09 9.41
N CYS A 103 8.31 -0.65 9.59
CA CYS A 103 8.84 -1.57 8.58
C CYS A 103 8.02 -2.87 8.56
N GLY A 104 7.73 -3.37 7.37
CA GLY A 104 7.10 -4.66 7.14
C GLY A 104 8.12 -5.73 6.75
N TYR A 105 7.96 -6.93 7.32
CA TYR A 105 8.86 -8.07 7.14
C TYR A 105 8.17 -9.29 6.52
N THR A 106 6.85 -9.23 6.39
CA THR A 106 6.01 -10.35 5.99
C THR A 106 4.86 -9.87 5.11
N GLY A 107 4.23 -10.81 4.41
CA GLY A 107 3.21 -10.52 3.41
C GLY A 107 3.83 -10.24 2.05
N LYS A 108 3.15 -10.68 1.00
CA LYS A 108 3.58 -10.55 -0.41
C LYS A 108 2.69 -9.61 -1.21
N GLU A 109 1.62 -9.12 -0.60
CA GLU A 109 0.57 -8.37 -1.25
C GLU A 109 0.37 -7.03 -0.55
N GLN A 110 -0.12 -6.05 -1.32
CA GLN A 110 -0.56 -4.79 -0.74
C GLN A 110 -1.79 -5.07 0.13
N VAL A 111 -1.83 -4.43 1.29
CA VAL A 111 -2.97 -4.53 2.21
C VAL A 111 -3.54 -3.13 2.37
N ASP A 112 -4.82 -2.98 2.10
CA ASP A 112 -5.55 -1.74 2.27
C ASP A 112 -6.64 -1.92 3.34
N GLY A 113 -6.44 -1.28 4.49
CA GLY A 113 -7.48 -1.16 5.52
C GLY A 113 -7.94 -2.47 6.16
N LYS A 114 -7.12 -3.52 6.19
CA LYS A 114 -7.51 -4.81 6.79
C LYS A 114 -7.84 -4.62 8.27
N ARG A 115 -9.12 -4.73 8.60
CA ARG A 115 -9.60 -4.62 9.98
C ARG A 115 -9.23 -5.89 10.75
N ARG A 116 -8.54 -5.73 11.88
CA ARG A 116 -8.38 -6.80 12.86
C ARG A 116 -9.54 -6.68 13.86
N ALA A 117 -10.58 -7.49 13.68
CA ALA A 117 -11.68 -7.59 14.63
C ALA A 117 -11.33 -8.63 15.71
N GLY A 118 -11.63 -8.33 16.98
CA GLY A 118 -11.36 -9.27 18.08
C GLY A 118 -11.41 -8.65 19.48
N ASN A 119 -11.25 -7.32 19.59
CA ASN A 119 -11.42 -6.60 20.86
C ASN A 119 -12.55 -5.57 20.70
N SER A 120 -13.60 -5.67 21.52
CA SER A 120 -14.67 -4.68 21.58
C SER A 120 -14.09 -3.30 21.92
N GLY A 121 -14.43 -2.27 21.13
CA GLY A 121 -13.95 -0.89 21.36
C GLY A 121 -12.62 -0.53 20.68
N ILE A 122 -11.95 -1.45 19.97
CA ILE A 122 -10.73 -1.16 19.20
C ILE A 122 -10.99 -1.39 17.71
N ASN A 123 -10.72 -0.37 16.90
CA ASN A 123 -10.72 -0.44 15.45
C ASN A 123 -9.29 -0.29 14.94
N LEU A 124 -8.67 -1.41 14.56
CA LEU A 124 -7.33 -1.45 14.03
C LEU A 124 -7.37 -1.68 12.52
N LYS A 125 -6.81 -0.76 11.75
CA LYS A 125 -6.62 -0.89 10.30
C LYS A 125 -5.13 -0.95 9.98
N ILE A 126 -4.73 -1.99 9.25
CA ILE A 126 -3.35 -2.16 8.80
C ILE A 126 -3.29 -1.92 7.30
N TYR A 127 -2.34 -1.08 6.90
CA TYR A 127 -1.98 -0.81 5.51
C TYR A 127 -0.56 -1.32 5.28
N GLN A 128 -0.34 -2.04 4.18
CA GLN A 128 0.96 -2.53 3.77
C GLN A 128 1.17 -2.19 2.29
N CYS A 129 2.34 -1.63 1.99
CA CYS A 129 2.70 -1.23 0.64
C CYS A 129 4.18 -1.52 0.37
N PHE A 130 4.53 -1.60 -0.90
CA PHE A 130 5.89 -1.81 -1.37
C PHE A 130 6.36 -0.50 -2.00
N ASN A 131 7.55 -0.04 -1.62
CA ASN A 131 8.07 1.22 -2.14
C ASN A 131 8.38 1.11 -3.63
N GLU A 132 8.06 2.15 -4.39
CA GLU A 132 8.62 2.38 -5.72
C GLU A 132 9.92 3.21 -5.65
N ASP A 133 10.07 4.02 -4.60
CA ASP A 133 11.26 4.79 -4.26
C ASP A 133 11.48 4.81 -2.74
N ASN A 134 12.74 4.87 -2.30
CA ASN A 134 13.11 4.96 -0.89
C ASN A 134 13.17 6.38 -0.35
N LYS A 135 13.24 7.41 -1.20
CA LYS A 135 13.22 8.81 -0.71
C LYS A 135 11.84 9.21 -0.24
N ASN A 136 10.80 8.69 -0.89
CA ASN A 136 9.41 8.92 -0.54
C ASN A 136 8.68 7.59 -0.31
N PRO A 137 8.86 6.95 0.86
CA PRO A 137 8.20 5.68 1.16
C PRO A 137 6.68 5.76 1.02
N CYS A 138 6.09 4.68 0.51
CA CYS A 138 4.66 4.57 0.23
C CYS A 138 3.81 4.68 1.51
N ASN A 139 4.39 4.37 2.67
CA ASN A 139 3.73 4.51 3.95
C ASN A 139 3.69 5.96 4.45
N SER A 140 3.80 6.97 3.59
CA SER A 140 3.39 8.37 3.84
C SER A 140 1.90 8.59 3.55
N ALA A 141 1.36 7.90 2.55
CA ALA A 141 0.10 8.23 1.90
C ALA A 141 -1.10 8.43 2.85
N LEU A 142 -1.95 9.38 2.45
CA LEU A 142 -3.35 9.40 2.86
C LEU A 142 -4.02 8.15 2.30
N ILE A 143 -4.98 7.63 3.07
CA ILE A 143 -5.77 6.46 2.68
C ILE A 143 -6.52 6.83 1.40
N ASN A 144 -6.05 6.37 0.24
CA ASN A 144 -6.68 6.69 -1.03
C ASN A 144 -7.97 5.87 -1.18
N ASN A 145 -9.10 6.42 -0.74
CA ASN A 145 -10.42 6.04 -1.24
C ASN A 145 -10.61 6.56 -2.70
N MET A 146 -9.64 6.34 -3.57
CA MET A 146 -9.64 6.83 -4.97
C MET A 146 -10.77 6.21 -5.82
N ASN A 147 -11.39 5.13 -5.35
CA ASN A 147 -12.46 4.43 -6.07
C ASN A 147 -13.81 5.19 -6.09
N THR A 148 -14.03 6.16 -5.20
CA THR A 148 -15.32 6.89 -5.14
C THR A 148 -15.44 7.98 -6.18
N ILE A 149 -14.34 8.66 -6.54
CA ILE A 149 -14.35 9.76 -7.51
C ILE A 149 -14.56 9.24 -8.93
N LEU A 150 -13.92 8.12 -9.30
CA LEU A 150 -14.09 7.50 -10.61
C LEU A 150 -15.52 6.96 -10.81
N ALA A 151 -16.13 6.40 -9.77
CA ALA A 151 -17.52 5.95 -9.81
C ALA A 151 -18.51 7.10 -10.04
N LEU A 152 -18.28 8.27 -9.41
CA LEU A 152 -19.11 9.46 -9.60
C LEU A 152 -19.00 10.04 -11.02
N LEU A 153 -17.79 10.07 -11.59
CA LEU A 153 -17.57 10.54 -12.95
C LEU A 153 -18.22 9.61 -13.99
N LEU A 154 -18.14 8.30 -13.79
CA LEU A 154 -18.82 7.33 -14.66
C LEU A 154 -20.35 7.42 -14.56
N PHE A 155 -20.88 7.67 -13.35
CA PHE A 155 -22.32 7.90 -13.16
C PHE A 155 -22.79 9.18 -13.86
N ALA A 156 -22.03 10.26 -13.75
CA ALA A 156 -22.35 11.53 -14.42
C ALA A 156 -22.35 11.38 -15.95
N LEU A 157 -21.36 10.70 -16.52
CA LEU A 157 -21.30 10.41 -17.95
C LEU A 157 -22.45 9.50 -18.41
N ALA A 158 -22.86 8.52 -17.60
CA ALA A 158 -24.00 7.66 -17.90
C ALA A 158 -25.34 8.40 -17.87
N ILE A 159 -25.48 9.45 -17.04
CA ILE A 159 -26.67 10.31 -17.02
C ILE A 159 -26.70 11.22 -18.24
N VAL A 160 -25.58 11.86 -18.59
CA VAL A 160 -25.49 12.76 -19.76
C VAL A 160 -25.65 12.00 -21.08
N SER A 161 -25.18 10.74 -21.17
CA SER A 161 -25.34 9.90 -22.37
C SER A 161 -26.77 9.38 -22.59
N ARG A 162 -27.69 9.57 -21.64
CA ARG A 162 -29.10 9.15 -21.75
C ARG A 162 -30.06 10.29 -22.09
N TYR A 163 -29.58 11.53 -22.11
CA TYR A 163 -30.26 12.71 -22.62
C TYR A 163 -29.81 13.00 -24.05
#